data_AF-G3R606-F1
#
_entry.id   AF-G3R606-F1
#
_cell.length_a   1.000
_cell.length_b   1.000
_cell.length_c   1.000
_cell.angle_alpha   90.00
_cell.angle_beta   90.00
_cell.angle_gamma   90.00
#
_symmetry.space_group_name_H-M   'P 1'
#
loop_
_entity.id
_entity.type
_entity.pdbx_description
1 polymer ?
#
loop_
_entity_poly.entity_id
_entity_poly.type
_entity_poly.pdbx_seq_one_letter_code
_entity_poly.pdbx_strand_id
1 'polypeptide(L)'
;MRTEPLCGASPLLVPGDPYSVVVLLQGYAEPEGVGDAVRADGSVTLVLPQTRGPASSHRESPRGSGGAEAALEEAARGPILVDTGGPWAREALLGALAGQGVAPGDVTLVVGTHGHSDHIGNLGLFPGAALLVSHDFCLPGGRYLPHGLGEGQPLRLGPGLEVWATPGHGGQRDVSVVVAGTALGTVVVAGDVFERDGDEDSWQALSEDPAAQERSRKRVLVVADVVVPGHGPPFRVLREALQPETEGGGNSQQEPVVGDEEPALH
;
A
#
# COMPACT_ATOMS: atom_id res chain seq x y z
N MET A 1 11.93 8.39 -11.90
CA MET A 1 11.76 7.45 -10.78
C MET A 1 12.29 6.12 -11.24
N ARG A 2 12.98 5.40 -10.35
CA ARG A 2 13.42 4.02 -10.59
C ARG A 2 12.88 3.15 -9.46
N THR A 3 12.62 1.88 -9.74
CA THR A 3 12.22 0.90 -8.75
C THR A 3 13.29 -0.18 -8.59
N GLU A 4 13.29 -0.85 -7.44
CA GLU A 4 14.14 -2.01 -7.20
C GLU A 4 13.41 -3.01 -6.29
N PRO A 5 13.53 -4.33 -6.52
CA PRO A 5 12.95 -5.31 -5.61
C PRO A 5 13.47 -5.14 -4.18
N LEU A 6 12.57 -5.22 -3.21
CA LEU A 6 12.91 -5.10 -1.80
C LEU A 6 13.37 -6.46 -1.25
N CYS A 7 14.68 -6.65 -1.22
CA CYS A 7 15.31 -7.84 -0.63
C CYS A 7 15.30 -7.79 0.90
N GLY A 8 15.12 -8.94 1.55
CA GLY A 8 15.17 -9.07 3.01
C GLY A 8 14.90 -10.50 3.49
N ALA A 9 15.00 -10.70 4.81
CA ALA A 9 14.56 -11.96 5.42
C ALA A 9 13.04 -12.15 5.17
N SER A 10 12.64 -13.39 4.89
CA SER A 10 11.22 -13.75 4.70
C SER A 10 10.63 -14.33 5.99
N PRO A 11 9.42 -13.95 6.41
CA PRO A 11 8.55 -12.95 5.77
C PRO A 11 9.13 -11.53 5.89
N LEU A 12 8.89 -10.70 4.87
CA LEU A 12 9.40 -9.32 4.85
C LEU A 12 8.69 -8.52 5.95
N LEU A 13 9.45 -8.10 6.96
CA LEU A 13 9.01 -7.21 8.03
C LEU A 13 9.58 -5.80 7.78
N VAL A 14 8.70 -4.82 7.78
CA VAL A 14 9.02 -3.38 7.81
C VAL A 14 8.55 -2.84 9.17
N PRO A 15 9.45 -2.73 10.17
CA PRO A 15 9.10 -2.18 11.47
C PRO A 15 8.62 -0.73 11.34
N GLY A 16 7.74 -0.28 12.22
CA GLY A 16 7.31 1.12 12.26
C GLY A 16 6.60 1.48 13.56
N ASP A 17 6.41 2.77 13.80
CA ASP A 17 5.67 3.32 14.94
C ASP A 17 4.76 4.44 14.40
N PRO A 18 3.42 4.28 14.45
CA PRO A 18 2.66 3.33 15.27
C PRO A 18 2.37 1.97 14.67
N TYR A 19 2.68 1.74 13.39
CA TYR A 19 2.34 0.50 12.68
C TYR A 19 3.57 -0.15 12.05
N SER A 20 3.72 -1.46 12.25
CA SER A 20 4.63 -2.29 11.47
C SER A 20 3.87 -3.00 10.34
N VAL A 21 4.57 -3.32 9.25
CA VAL A 21 4.01 -4.03 8.10
C VAL A 21 4.75 -5.35 7.90
N VAL A 22 4.03 -6.45 7.72
CA VAL A 22 4.58 -7.77 7.40
C VAL A 22 3.91 -8.30 6.15
N VAL A 23 4.70 -8.60 5.12
CA VAL A 23 4.18 -9.31 3.93
C VAL A 23 4.19 -10.80 4.26
N LEU A 24 3.02 -11.35 4.55
CA LEU A 24 2.83 -12.73 4.99
C LEU A 24 3.06 -13.70 3.84
N LEU A 25 2.44 -13.42 2.70
CA LEU A 25 2.54 -14.17 1.45
C LEU A 25 2.82 -13.18 0.33
N GLN A 26 3.87 -13.43 -0.46
CA GLN A 26 4.13 -12.66 -1.67
C GLN A 26 3.31 -13.26 -2.80
N GLY A 27 2.61 -12.41 -3.55
CA GLY A 27 1.85 -12.82 -4.71
C GLY A 27 2.76 -13.24 -5.86
N TYR A 28 2.15 -13.89 -6.85
CA TYR A 28 2.80 -14.33 -8.09
C TYR A 28 1.77 -14.49 -9.19
N ALA A 29 2.24 -14.42 -10.44
CA ALA A 29 1.49 -14.78 -11.64
C ALA A 29 2.46 -15.40 -12.66
N GLU A 30 2.46 -16.73 -12.73
CA GLU A 30 3.42 -17.53 -13.50
C GLU A 30 2.71 -18.17 -14.71
N PRO A 31 3.14 -17.86 -15.96
CA PRO A 31 2.58 -18.50 -17.15
C PRO A 31 3.03 -19.96 -17.25
N GLU A 32 2.15 -20.82 -17.78
CA GLU A 32 2.51 -22.20 -18.08
C GLU A 32 3.33 -22.30 -19.39
N GLY A 33 4.16 -23.34 -19.52
CA GLY A 33 5.08 -23.50 -20.65
C GLY A 33 4.40 -23.77 -22.01
N VAL A 34 3.10 -24.07 -22.03
CA VAL A 34 2.28 -24.27 -23.23
C VAL A 34 0.88 -23.72 -23.00
N GLY A 35 0.38 -22.90 -23.93
CA GLY A 35 -0.95 -22.28 -23.84
C GLY A 35 -0.94 -20.95 -23.09
N ASP A 36 -2.13 -20.45 -22.78
CA ASP A 36 -2.34 -19.11 -22.17
C ASP A 36 -2.68 -19.18 -20.67
N ALA A 37 -2.46 -20.34 -20.04
CA ALA A 37 -2.77 -20.56 -18.63
C ALA A 37 -1.76 -19.85 -17.72
N VAL A 38 -2.24 -19.36 -16.58
CA VAL A 38 -1.44 -18.69 -15.55
C VAL A 38 -1.80 -19.30 -14.19
N ARG A 39 -0.79 -19.65 -13.41
CA ARG A 39 -0.96 -19.93 -11.97
C ARG A 39 -0.66 -18.65 -11.20
N ALA A 40 -1.64 -18.18 -10.43
CA ALA A 40 -1.51 -16.93 -9.69
C ALA A 40 -2.07 -17.05 -8.27
N ASP A 41 -1.59 -16.16 -7.41
CA ASP A 41 -2.17 -15.86 -6.10
C ASP A 41 -1.79 -14.43 -5.70
N GLY A 42 -2.67 -13.77 -4.96
CA GLY A 42 -2.47 -12.39 -4.50
C GLY A 42 -1.58 -12.30 -3.26
N SER A 43 -0.83 -11.21 -3.15
CA SER A 43 -0.08 -10.85 -1.94
C SER A 43 -1.02 -10.71 -0.75
N VAL A 44 -0.56 -11.14 0.44
CA VAL A 44 -1.28 -10.96 1.71
C VAL A 44 -0.38 -10.21 2.67
N THR A 45 -0.88 -9.08 3.19
CA THR A 45 -0.12 -8.20 4.08
C THR A 45 -0.80 -8.02 5.43
N LEU A 46 -0.03 -8.07 6.50
CA LEU A 46 -0.47 -7.81 7.86
C LEU A 46 0.07 -6.46 8.34
N VAL A 47 -0.81 -5.58 8.83
CA VAL A 47 -0.44 -4.33 9.50
C VAL A 47 -0.68 -4.50 11.00
N LEU A 48 0.36 -4.24 11.80
CA LEU A 48 0.39 -4.48 13.24
C LEU A 48 0.55 -3.17 14.02
N PRO A 49 -0.44 -2.77 14.84
CA PRO A 49 -0.29 -1.67 15.78
C PRO A 49 0.73 -2.03 16.90
N GLN A 50 1.62 -1.10 17.25
CA GLN A 50 2.63 -1.31 18.31
C GLN A 50 2.03 -1.36 19.73
N THR A 51 0.93 -0.64 19.96
CA THR A 51 0.23 -0.65 21.25
C THR A 51 -1.01 -1.50 21.16
N ARG A 52 -0.90 -2.76 21.60
CA ARG A 52 -2.07 -3.57 21.94
C ARG A 52 -2.76 -2.87 23.10
N GLY A 53 -3.77 -2.05 22.82
CA GLY A 53 -4.65 -1.53 23.87
C GLY A 53 -5.10 -2.72 24.74
N PRO A 54 -5.29 -2.55 26.07
CA PRO A 54 -5.67 -3.65 26.93
C PRO A 54 -6.88 -4.36 26.30
N ALA A 55 -6.78 -5.68 26.13
CA ALA A 55 -7.90 -6.49 25.68
C ALA A 55 -9.04 -6.25 26.67
N SER A 56 -10.04 -5.45 26.28
CA SER A 56 -11.18 -5.18 27.14
C SER A 56 -11.95 -6.49 27.28
N SER A 57 -11.82 -7.11 28.45
CA SER A 57 -12.50 -8.35 28.83
C SER A 57 -14.02 -8.19 29.03
N HIS A 58 -14.59 -7.08 28.57
CA HIS A 58 -16.03 -6.85 28.51
C HIS A 58 -16.34 -6.05 27.23
N ARG A 59 -16.81 -6.76 26.19
CA ARG A 59 -17.51 -6.13 25.06
C ARG A 59 -18.86 -5.63 25.55
N GLU A 60 -18.90 -4.48 26.22
CA GLU A 60 -20.09 -3.65 26.12
C GLU A 60 -20.18 -3.16 24.67
N SER A 61 -21.28 -3.50 24.00
CA SER A 61 -21.61 -2.88 22.72
C SER A 61 -21.58 -1.37 22.91
N PRO A 62 -20.84 -0.59 22.10
CA PRO A 62 -20.90 0.85 22.19
C PRO A 62 -22.36 1.26 22.04
N ARG A 63 -22.97 1.73 23.13
CA ARG A 63 -24.24 2.46 23.07
C ARG A 63 -23.89 3.82 22.49
N GLY A 64 -23.72 3.90 21.18
CA GLY A 64 -23.31 5.12 20.50
C GLY A 64 -23.48 5.04 18.99
N SER A 65 -24.08 6.08 18.43
CA SER A 65 -24.35 6.34 17.01
C SER A 65 -23.06 6.61 16.19
N GLY A 66 -22.04 5.79 16.33
CA GLY A 66 -20.81 5.91 15.55
C GLY A 66 -21.07 5.57 14.08
N GLY A 67 -20.72 6.46 13.17
CA GLY A 67 -20.71 6.19 11.73
C GLY A 67 -19.59 5.24 11.32
N ALA A 68 -19.45 4.98 10.02
CA ALA A 68 -18.42 4.10 9.47
C ALA A 68 -16.99 4.51 9.89
N GLU A 69 -16.69 5.81 9.93
CA GLU A 69 -15.36 6.32 10.31
C GLU A 69 -14.94 5.87 11.72
N ALA A 70 -15.79 6.09 12.73
CA ALA A 70 -15.48 5.69 14.10
C ALA A 70 -15.36 4.16 14.25
N ALA A 71 -16.17 3.41 13.51
CA ALA A 71 -16.09 1.95 13.50
C ALA A 71 -14.81 1.43 12.82
N LEU A 72 -14.35 2.07 11.75
CA LEU A 72 -13.10 1.76 11.07
C LEU A 72 -11.89 2.07 11.97
N GLU A 73 -11.85 3.24 12.61
CA GLU A 73 -10.76 3.58 13.54
C GLU A 73 -10.69 2.60 14.71
N GLU A 74 -11.83 2.17 15.27
CA GLU A 74 -11.83 1.16 16.34
C GLU A 74 -11.37 -0.22 15.82
N ALA A 75 -11.85 -0.64 14.65
CA ALA A 75 -11.44 -1.92 14.04
C ALA A 75 -9.94 -1.94 13.68
N ALA A 76 -9.33 -0.79 13.40
CA ALA A 76 -7.92 -0.64 13.08
C ALA A 76 -6.99 -0.61 14.32
N ARG A 77 -7.52 -0.76 15.55
CA ARG A 77 -6.71 -0.85 16.78
C ARG A 77 -6.12 -2.24 17.04
N GLY A 78 -6.60 -3.26 16.33
CA GLY A 78 -6.03 -4.61 16.34
C GLY A 78 -5.27 -4.93 15.04
N PRO A 79 -4.84 -6.19 14.85
CA PRO A 79 -4.23 -6.66 13.62
C PRO A 79 -5.16 -6.45 12.42
N ILE A 80 -4.60 -5.86 11.35
CA ILE A 80 -5.32 -5.57 10.11
C ILE A 80 -4.73 -6.44 9.01
N LEU A 81 -5.57 -7.19 8.32
CA LEU A 81 -5.16 -7.98 7.16
C LEU A 81 -5.57 -7.26 5.88
N VAL A 82 -4.66 -7.14 4.92
CA VAL A 82 -4.92 -6.58 3.59
C VAL A 82 -4.75 -7.72 2.59
N ASP A 83 -5.84 -8.01 1.89
CA ASP A 83 -6.08 -9.21 1.07
C ASP A 83 -5.91 -10.53 1.85
N THR A 84 -6.30 -11.63 1.22
CA THR A 84 -6.46 -12.93 1.88
C THR A 84 -6.02 -14.12 1.03
N GLY A 85 -5.48 -13.88 -0.17
CA GLY A 85 -5.14 -14.95 -1.12
C GLY A 85 -6.39 -15.65 -1.66
N GLY A 86 -6.16 -16.61 -2.56
CA GLY A 86 -7.19 -17.51 -3.06
C GLY A 86 -7.60 -18.57 -2.04
N PRO A 87 -8.74 -19.26 -2.24
CA PRO A 87 -9.21 -20.30 -1.32
C PRO A 87 -8.19 -21.43 -1.07
N TRP A 88 -7.32 -21.69 -2.05
CA TRP A 88 -6.23 -22.67 -1.95
C TRP A 88 -5.11 -22.26 -0.98
N ALA A 89 -4.98 -20.97 -0.66
CA ALA A 89 -3.94 -20.42 0.21
C ALA A 89 -4.27 -20.55 1.72
N ARG A 90 -5.46 -21.07 2.07
CA ARG A 90 -5.98 -21.14 3.45
C ARG A 90 -4.94 -21.57 4.48
N GLU A 91 -4.29 -22.72 4.28
CA GLU A 91 -3.34 -23.27 5.26
C GLU A 91 -2.05 -22.43 5.35
N ALA A 92 -1.57 -21.90 4.22
CA ALA A 92 -0.40 -21.04 4.19
C ALA A 92 -0.66 -19.72 4.93
N LEU A 93 -1.84 -19.11 4.74
CA LEU A 93 -2.26 -17.91 5.44
C LEU A 93 -2.36 -18.13 6.96
N LEU A 94 -2.98 -19.23 7.38
CA LEU A 94 -3.08 -19.59 8.81
C LEU A 94 -1.70 -19.79 9.43
N GLY A 95 -0.80 -20.49 8.73
CA GLY A 95 0.59 -20.69 9.17
C GLY A 95 1.38 -19.38 9.27
N ALA A 96 1.24 -18.50 8.28
CA ALA A 96 1.92 -17.20 8.27
C ALA A 96 1.44 -16.29 9.41
N LEU A 97 0.14 -16.22 9.68
CA LEU A 97 -0.44 -15.51 10.82
C LEU A 97 0.07 -16.06 12.16
N ALA A 98 0.08 -17.40 12.31
CA ALA A 98 0.62 -18.05 13.50
C ALA A 98 2.12 -17.73 13.70
N GLY A 99 2.89 -17.61 12.62
CA GLY A 99 4.28 -17.16 12.64
C GLY A 99 4.47 -15.74 13.18
N GLN A 100 3.44 -14.89 13.09
CA GLN A 100 3.40 -13.55 13.70
C GLN A 100 2.73 -13.54 15.09
N GLY A 101 2.34 -14.71 15.62
CA GLY A 101 1.65 -14.82 16.91
C GLY A 101 0.22 -14.29 16.89
N VAL A 102 -0.42 -14.24 15.71
CA VAL A 102 -1.79 -13.75 15.52
C VAL A 102 -2.71 -14.94 15.21
N ALA A 103 -3.73 -15.16 16.04
CA ALA A 103 -4.79 -16.11 15.70
C ALA A 103 -5.78 -15.47 14.70
N PRO A 104 -6.49 -16.25 13.86
CA PRO A 104 -7.50 -15.68 12.95
C PRO A 104 -8.57 -14.85 13.67
N GLY A 105 -8.95 -15.27 14.89
CA GLY A 105 -9.91 -14.53 15.72
C GLY A 105 -9.36 -13.23 16.33
N ASP A 106 -8.06 -12.99 16.27
CA ASP A 106 -7.43 -11.74 16.73
C ASP A 106 -7.48 -10.65 15.67
N VAL A 107 -7.66 -10.99 14.38
CA VAL A 107 -7.78 -10.01 13.29
C VAL A 107 -9.07 -9.22 13.48
N THR A 108 -8.96 -7.89 13.51
CA THR A 108 -10.08 -6.99 13.79
C THR A 108 -10.62 -6.30 12.55
N LEU A 109 -9.80 -6.17 11.51
CA LEU A 109 -10.16 -5.59 10.22
C LEU A 109 -9.53 -6.40 9.09
N VAL A 110 -10.31 -6.71 8.06
CA VAL A 110 -9.83 -7.21 6.77
C VAL A 110 -10.17 -6.19 5.69
N VAL A 111 -9.17 -5.76 4.93
CA VAL A 111 -9.32 -4.90 3.75
C VAL A 111 -9.11 -5.77 2.51
N GLY A 112 -10.14 -5.95 1.69
CA GLY A 112 -10.01 -6.52 0.35
C GLY A 112 -9.82 -5.39 -0.65
N THR A 113 -8.65 -5.34 -1.29
CA THR A 113 -8.29 -4.29 -2.26
C THR A 113 -9.31 -4.23 -3.40
N HIS A 114 -9.72 -5.39 -3.87
CA HIS A 114 -10.76 -5.59 -4.87
C HIS A 114 -11.35 -7.01 -4.78
N GLY A 115 -12.32 -7.32 -5.65
CA GLY A 115 -13.16 -8.52 -5.55
C GLY A 115 -12.66 -9.77 -6.28
N HIS A 116 -11.42 -9.81 -6.78
CA HIS A 116 -10.92 -11.01 -7.47
C HIS A 116 -10.66 -12.17 -6.50
N SER A 117 -10.81 -13.39 -7.01
CA SER A 117 -10.89 -14.62 -6.21
C SER A 117 -9.64 -14.92 -5.39
N ASP A 118 -8.49 -14.49 -5.88
CA ASP A 118 -7.15 -14.60 -5.33
C ASP A 118 -6.79 -13.48 -4.34
N HIS A 119 -7.69 -12.52 -4.10
CA HIS A 119 -7.53 -11.49 -3.07
C HIS A 119 -8.52 -11.68 -1.92
N ILE A 120 -9.75 -12.13 -2.19
CA ILE A 120 -10.81 -12.28 -1.18
C ILE A 120 -11.21 -13.73 -0.88
N GLY A 121 -10.39 -14.71 -1.27
CA GLY A 121 -10.70 -16.13 -1.18
C GLY A 121 -10.88 -16.67 0.24
N ASN A 122 -10.31 -16.01 1.26
CA ASN A 122 -10.31 -16.49 2.65
C ASN A 122 -11.01 -15.56 3.65
N LEU A 123 -11.89 -14.65 3.21
CA LEU A 123 -12.68 -13.79 4.11
C LEU A 123 -13.39 -14.59 5.23
N GLY A 124 -13.84 -15.82 4.91
CA GLY A 124 -14.52 -16.71 5.85
C GLY A 124 -13.68 -17.18 7.04
N LEU A 125 -12.35 -16.98 7.05
CA LEU A 125 -11.49 -17.26 8.20
C LEU A 125 -11.63 -16.22 9.32
N PHE A 126 -12.19 -15.04 9.04
CA PHE A 126 -12.19 -13.88 9.93
C PHE A 126 -13.61 -13.39 10.28
N PRO A 127 -14.52 -14.25 10.79
CA PRO A 127 -15.92 -13.88 11.03
C PRO A 127 -16.10 -12.81 12.13
N GLY A 128 -15.08 -12.57 12.95
CA GLY A 128 -15.07 -11.55 14.00
C GLY A 128 -14.52 -10.19 13.58
N ALA A 129 -13.94 -10.09 12.37
CA ALA A 129 -13.36 -8.88 11.83
C ALA A 129 -14.43 -8.01 11.13
N ALA A 130 -14.27 -6.69 11.19
CA ALA A 130 -14.93 -5.82 10.24
C ALA A 130 -14.32 -6.01 8.85
N LEU A 131 -15.10 -5.80 7.80
CA LEU A 131 -14.67 -5.98 6.41
C LEU A 131 -14.80 -4.66 5.66
N LEU A 132 -13.73 -4.24 4.98
CA LEU A 132 -13.77 -3.22 3.94
C LEU A 132 -13.33 -3.89 2.64
N VAL A 133 -14.29 -4.34 1.82
CA VAL A 133 -13.99 -4.95 0.52
C VAL A 133 -14.35 -3.93 -0.54
N SER A 134 -13.37 -3.47 -1.30
CA SER A 134 -13.54 -2.31 -2.19
C SER A 134 -14.08 -1.11 -1.38
N HIS A 135 -15.25 -0.58 -1.72
CA HIS A 135 -15.89 0.53 -1.00
C HIS A 135 -16.96 0.08 0.01
N ASP A 136 -17.16 -1.22 0.19
CA ASP A 136 -18.21 -1.73 1.06
C ASP A 136 -17.65 -2.05 2.44
N PHE A 137 -17.98 -1.19 3.41
CA PHE A 137 -17.65 -1.42 4.81
C PHE A 137 -18.80 -2.06 5.59
N CYS A 138 -18.54 -3.17 6.27
CA CYS A 138 -19.49 -3.78 7.19
C CYS A 138 -18.86 -4.21 8.52
N LEU A 139 -19.66 -4.09 9.58
CA LEU A 139 -19.35 -4.70 10.87
C LEU A 139 -19.54 -6.23 10.80
N PRO A 140 -18.91 -6.99 11.72
CA PRO A 140 -19.16 -8.42 11.87
C PRO A 140 -20.65 -8.73 11.91
N GLY A 141 -21.08 -9.73 11.14
CA GLY A 141 -22.51 -10.08 10.99
C GLY A 141 -23.23 -9.34 9.86
N GLY A 142 -22.54 -8.59 9.01
CA GLY A 142 -23.10 -8.06 7.76
C GLY A 142 -23.88 -6.76 7.90
N ARG A 143 -23.56 -5.94 8.91
CA ARG A 143 -24.16 -4.60 9.07
C ARG A 143 -23.31 -3.57 8.32
N TYR A 144 -23.74 -3.23 7.12
CA TYR A 144 -23.09 -2.23 6.27
C TYR A 144 -23.28 -0.82 6.80
N LEU A 145 -22.21 -0.02 6.79
CA LEU A 145 -22.22 1.38 7.23
C LEU A 145 -21.72 2.26 6.09
N PRO A 146 -22.50 3.29 5.68
CA PRO A 146 -22.08 4.18 4.59
C PRO A 146 -20.93 5.09 5.01
N HIS A 147 -20.07 5.42 4.06
CA HIS A 147 -18.99 6.40 4.19
C HIS A 147 -18.74 7.14 2.86
N GLY A 148 -17.91 8.17 2.89
CA GLY A 148 -17.59 9.02 1.75
C GLY A 148 -16.23 8.72 1.09
N LEU A 149 -15.80 7.45 1.05
CA LEU A 149 -14.50 7.11 0.45
C LEU A 149 -14.49 7.52 -1.02
N GLY A 150 -13.48 8.30 -1.39
CA GLY A 150 -13.24 8.71 -2.77
C GLY A 150 -11.81 9.16 -2.98
N GLU A 151 -11.47 9.41 -4.24
CA GLU A 151 -10.11 9.79 -4.64
C GLU A 151 -9.56 11.01 -3.90
N GLY A 152 -10.41 11.98 -3.55
CA GLY A 152 -10.03 13.18 -2.77
C GLY A 152 -10.37 13.12 -1.28
N GLN A 153 -10.90 11.99 -0.80
CA GLN A 153 -11.37 11.81 0.57
C GLN A 153 -11.00 10.40 1.06
N PRO A 154 -9.74 10.19 1.50
CA PRO A 154 -9.32 8.91 2.05
C PRO A 154 -10.03 8.61 3.37
N LEU A 155 -10.15 7.33 3.71
CA LEU A 155 -10.62 6.91 5.04
C LEU A 155 -9.44 6.82 5.99
N ARG A 156 -9.53 7.54 7.10
CA ARG A 156 -8.52 7.46 8.16
C ARG A 156 -8.79 6.25 9.04
N LEU A 157 -7.78 5.39 9.21
CA LEU A 157 -7.83 4.25 10.13
C LEU A 157 -7.09 4.57 11.44
N GLY A 158 -6.09 5.46 11.38
CA GLY A 158 -5.30 5.86 12.54
C GLY A 158 -4.21 6.87 12.17
N PRO A 159 -3.34 7.24 13.12
CA PRO A 159 -2.22 8.15 12.85
C PRO A 159 -1.26 7.58 11.80
N GLY A 160 -1.23 8.18 10.61
CA GLY A 160 -0.38 7.72 9.50
C GLY A 160 -0.89 6.46 8.81
N LEU A 161 -2.16 6.07 9.01
CA LEU A 161 -2.75 4.89 8.38
C LEU A 161 -4.08 5.25 7.71
N GLU A 162 -4.15 5.04 6.40
CA GLU A 162 -5.29 5.43 5.56
C GLU A 162 -5.66 4.35 4.54
N VAL A 163 -6.91 4.38 4.09
CA VAL A 163 -7.38 3.68 2.89
C VAL A 163 -7.67 4.70 1.81
N TRP A 164 -7.07 4.50 0.64
CA TRP A 164 -7.25 5.33 -0.54
C TRP A 164 -8.15 4.64 -1.54
N ALA A 165 -9.00 5.40 -2.23
CA ALA A 165 -9.63 4.93 -3.45
C ALA A 165 -8.60 5.02 -4.59
N THR A 166 -8.34 3.90 -5.24
CA THR A 166 -7.31 3.73 -6.27
C THR A 166 -7.87 2.98 -7.48
N PRO A 167 -8.92 3.53 -8.14
CA PRO A 167 -9.65 2.84 -9.19
C PRO A 167 -8.76 2.46 -10.37
N GLY A 168 -9.15 1.39 -11.08
CA GLY A 168 -8.56 1.03 -12.36
C GLY A 168 -8.60 -0.45 -12.70
N HIS A 169 -8.00 -1.29 -11.86
CA HIS A 169 -7.78 -2.70 -12.17
C HIS A 169 -9.07 -3.51 -12.13
N GLY A 170 -9.66 -3.67 -10.95
CA GLY A 170 -10.94 -4.33 -10.71
C GLY A 170 -12.15 -3.40 -10.94
N GLY A 171 -11.89 -2.21 -11.47
CA GLY A 171 -12.89 -1.18 -11.79
C GLY A 171 -12.80 0.06 -10.91
N GLN A 172 -13.93 0.73 -10.69
CA GLN A 172 -13.95 2.07 -10.07
C GLN A 172 -13.88 2.07 -8.53
N ARG A 173 -13.75 0.90 -7.90
CA ARG A 173 -13.90 0.71 -6.44
C ARG A 173 -12.70 0.03 -5.80
N ASP A 174 -11.59 -0.08 -6.50
CA ASP A 174 -10.36 -0.61 -5.93
C ASP A 174 -9.84 0.32 -4.84
N VAL A 175 -9.23 -0.27 -3.82
CA VAL A 175 -8.65 0.46 -2.70
C VAL A 175 -7.22 0.01 -2.42
N SER A 176 -6.42 0.93 -1.88
CA SER A 176 -5.07 0.66 -1.40
C SER A 176 -4.93 1.12 0.05
N VAL A 177 -4.09 0.43 0.83
CA VAL A 177 -3.79 0.80 2.22
C VAL A 177 -2.44 1.51 2.28
N VAL A 178 -2.41 2.71 2.86
CA VAL A 178 -1.21 3.55 2.98
C VAL A 178 -0.77 3.58 4.44
N VAL A 179 0.47 3.15 4.69
CA VAL A 179 1.10 3.06 6.02
C VAL A 179 2.33 3.96 6.06
N ALA A 180 2.19 5.15 6.62
CA ALA A 180 3.26 6.11 6.81
C ALA A 180 4.05 5.84 8.11
N GLY A 181 5.27 6.37 8.20
CA GLY A 181 6.06 6.34 9.44
C GLY A 181 6.70 4.98 9.76
N THR A 182 6.88 4.12 8.76
CA THR A 182 7.65 2.89 8.93
C THR A 182 9.16 3.19 8.85
N ALA A 183 10.00 2.23 9.23
CA ALA A 183 11.45 2.30 9.15
C ALA A 183 11.96 2.47 7.71
N LEU A 184 11.13 2.16 6.71
CA LEU A 184 11.41 2.37 5.30
C LEU A 184 10.59 3.52 4.68
N GLY A 185 9.96 4.37 5.51
CA GLY A 185 9.11 5.45 5.06
C GLY A 185 7.65 5.03 4.89
N THR A 186 7.04 5.41 3.77
CA THR A 186 5.64 5.07 3.46
C THR A 186 5.55 3.76 2.69
N VAL A 187 4.84 2.79 3.25
CA VAL A 187 4.50 1.53 2.58
C VAL A 187 3.08 1.65 2.01
N VAL A 188 2.88 1.32 0.74
CA VAL A 188 1.55 1.22 0.14
C VAL A 188 1.28 -0.23 -0.24
N VAL A 189 0.24 -0.82 0.35
CA VAL A 189 -0.31 -2.12 -0.06
C VAL A 189 -1.33 -1.84 -1.15
N ALA A 190 -0.94 -2.09 -2.39
CA ALA A 190 -1.60 -1.50 -3.55
C ALA A 190 -2.68 -2.38 -4.18
N GLY A 191 -2.73 -3.67 -3.81
CA GLY A 191 -3.41 -4.66 -4.64
C GLY A 191 -2.83 -4.62 -6.04
N ASP A 192 -3.69 -4.85 -7.03
CA ASP A 192 -3.27 -4.98 -8.43
C ASP A 192 -3.21 -3.63 -9.16
N VAL A 193 -3.25 -2.51 -8.44
CA VAL A 193 -2.83 -1.22 -9.03
C VAL A 193 -1.42 -1.38 -9.62
N PHE A 194 -0.58 -2.18 -8.99
CA PHE A 194 0.66 -2.72 -9.53
C PHE A 194 0.60 -4.24 -9.55
N GLU A 195 0.86 -4.84 -10.71
CA GLU A 195 0.97 -6.29 -10.85
C GLU A 195 2.22 -6.78 -10.13
N ARG A 196 3.36 -6.15 -10.42
CA ARG A 196 4.69 -6.44 -9.87
C ARG A 196 5.66 -5.30 -10.20
N ASP A 197 6.90 -5.39 -9.71
CA ASP A 197 7.98 -4.55 -10.22
C ASP A 197 8.27 -4.86 -11.70
N GLY A 198 8.48 -3.84 -12.54
CA GLY A 198 8.73 -4.01 -13.97
C GLY A 198 7.50 -4.44 -14.79
N ASP A 199 6.30 -4.06 -14.38
CA ASP A 199 5.04 -4.43 -15.04
C ASP A 199 4.61 -3.49 -16.18
N GLU A 200 5.43 -2.51 -16.58
CA GLU A 200 5.07 -1.37 -17.45
C GLU A 200 4.43 -1.76 -18.78
N ASP A 201 4.79 -2.93 -19.32
CA ASP A 201 4.32 -3.44 -20.61
C ASP A 201 3.22 -4.51 -20.47
N SER A 202 2.75 -4.80 -19.25
CA SER A 202 1.84 -5.93 -18.97
C SER A 202 0.54 -5.55 -18.26
N TRP A 203 0.57 -4.57 -17.34
CA TRP A 203 -0.58 -4.28 -16.47
C TRP A 203 -1.82 -3.81 -17.24
N GLN A 204 -1.65 -3.13 -18.38
CA GLN A 204 -2.75 -2.57 -19.17
C GLN A 204 -3.67 -3.65 -19.73
N ALA A 205 -3.14 -4.86 -19.99
CA ALA A 205 -3.92 -5.97 -20.52
C ALA A 205 -4.82 -6.62 -19.46
N LEU A 206 -4.55 -6.37 -18.18
CA LEU A 206 -5.27 -6.92 -17.02
C LEU A 206 -6.28 -5.90 -16.43
N SER A 207 -6.25 -4.67 -16.92
CA SER A 207 -6.97 -3.53 -16.36
C SER A 207 -8.37 -3.35 -16.95
N GLU A 208 -9.37 -3.14 -16.10
CA GLU A 208 -10.74 -2.74 -16.53
C GLU A 208 -10.78 -1.27 -17.02
N ASP A 209 -10.06 -0.36 -16.35
CA ASP A 209 -9.93 1.05 -16.74
C ASP A 209 -8.46 1.49 -16.66
N PRO A 210 -7.71 1.33 -17.77
CA PRO A 210 -6.29 1.70 -17.80
C PRO A 210 -6.04 3.18 -17.51
N ALA A 211 -6.97 4.06 -17.88
CA ALA A 211 -6.82 5.49 -17.64
C ALA A 211 -6.96 5.83 -16.16
N ALA A 212 -7.87 5.16 -15.44
CA ALA A 212 -7.98 5.28 -13.98
C ALA A 212 -6.79 4.63 -13.27
N GLN A 213 -6.41 3.41 -13.66
CA GLN A 213 -5.28 2.71 -13.04
C GLN A 213 -3.99 3.50 -13.19
N GLU A 214 -3.72 4.11 -14.35
CA GLU A 214 -2.56 4.97 -14.55
C GLU A 214 -2.57 6.20 -13.61
N ARG A 215 -3.74 6.80 -13.33
CA ARG A 215 -3.84 7.89 -12.34
C ARG A 215 -3.55 7.37 -10.93
N SER A 216 -4.10 6.21 -10.57
CA SER A 216 -3.88 5.54 -9.28
C SER A 216 -2.41 5.19 -9.08
N ARG A 217 -1.76 4.59 -10.09
CA ARG A 217 -0.31 4.28 -10.10
C ARG A 217 0.53 5.52 -9.86
N LYS A 218 0.27 6.61 -10.60
CA LYS A 218 0.98 7.89 -10.40
C LYS A 218 0.82 8.44 -8.98
N ARG A 219 -0.41 8.42 -8.44
CA ARG A 219 -0.67 8.87 -7.06
C ARG A 219 0.09 8.04 -6.03
N VAL A 220 0.11 6.73 -6.19
CA VAL A 220 0.85 5.82 -5.30
C VAL A 220 2.35 6.10 -5.36
N LEU A 221 2.95 6.16 -6.56
CA LEU A 221 4.39 6.39 -6.74
C LEU A 221 4.86 7.75 -6.16
N VAL A 222 4.00 8.77 -6.13
CA VAL A 222 4.34 10.06 -5.53
C VAL A 222 4.66 9.90 -4.04
N VAL A 223 3.89 9.10 -3.29
CA VAL A 223 4.01 8.99 -1.82
C VAL A 223 4.76 7.76 -1.33
N ALA A 224 4.70 6.65 -2.07
CA ALA A 224 5.27 5.37 -1.63
C ALA A 224 6.79 5.41 -1.62
N ASP A 225 7.39 4.90 -0.56
CA ASP A 225 8.81 4.51 -0.53
C ASP A 225 8.94 3.00 -0.78
N VAL A 226 7.92 2.22 -0.41
CA VAL A 226 7.75 0.81 -0.72
C VAL A 226 6.34 0.56 -1.23
N VAL A 227 6.22 -0.25 -2.28
CA VAL A 227 4.95 -0.78 -2.78
C VAL A 227 4.92 -2.28 -2.56
N VAL A 228 3.81 -2.79 -2.02
CA VAL A 228 3.47 -4.22 -2.04
C VAL A 228 2.45 -4.42 -3.17
N PRO A 229 2.87 -5.01 -4.32
CA PRO A 229 1.99 -5.25 -5.46
C PRO A 229 1.15 -6.52 -5.27
N GLY A 230 0.20 -6.72 -6.17
CA GLY A 230 -0.69 -7.87 -6.21
C GLY A 230 0.00 -9.21 -6.43
N HIS A 231 0.84 -9.30 -7.47
CA HIS A 231 1.39 -10.54 -8.02
C HIS A 231 2.91 -10.52 -8.15
N GLY A 232 3.60 -10.05 -7.11
CA GLY A 232 5.04 -10.11 -7.05
C GLY A 232 5.62 -9.71 -5.69
N PRO A 233 6.96 -9.74 -5.55
CA PRO A 233 7.62 -9.27 -4.35
C PRO A 233 7.45 -7.75 -4.20
N PRO A 234 7.46 -7.22 -2.95
CA PRO A 234 7.50 -5.78 -2.71
C PRO A 234 8.72 -5.12 -3.36
N PHE A 235 8.57 -3.85 -3.75
CA PHE A 235 9.65 -3.07 -4.37
C PHE A 235 9.75 -1.66 -3.78
N ARG A 236 10.95 -1.10 -3.82
CA ARG A 236 11.24 0.28 -3.41
C ARG A 236 11.00 1.26 -4.54
N VAL A 237 10.57 2.46 -4.20
CA VAL A 237 10.45 3.59 -5.12
C VAL A 237 11.56 4.59 -4.81
N LEU A 238 12.51 4.72 -5.74
CA LEU A 238 13.65 5.61 -5.58
C LEU A 238 13.41 6.91 -6.35
N ARG A 239 13.42 8.01 -5.60
CA ARG A 239 13.36 9.37 -6.14
C ARG A 239 14.80 9.87 -6.33
N GLU A 240 15.11 10.37 -7.52
CA GLU A 240 16.37 11.07 -7.73
C GLU A 240 16.33 12.36 -6.90
N ALA A 241 17.37 12.59 -6.09
CA ALA A 241 17.52 13.86 -5.41
C ALA A 241 17.71 14.94 -6.48
N LEU A 242 16.87 15.98 -6.48
CA LEU A 242 17.22 17.20 -7.20
C LEU A 242 18.55 17.69 -6.60
N GLN A 243 19.60 17.69 -7.42
CA GLN A 243 20.81 18.42 -7.08
C GLN A 243 20.39 19.88 -6.90
N PRO A 244 20.66 20.53 -5.75
CA PRO A 244 20.47 21.96 -5.67
C PRO A 244 21.36 22.59 -6.74
N GLU A 245 20.76 23.39 -7.62
CA GLU A 245 21.53 24.19 -8.57
C GLU A 245 22.57 24.97 -7.76
N THR A 246 23.85 24.67 -7.99
CA THR A 246 24.92 25.51 -7.48
C THR A 246 24.75 26.88 -8.13
N GLU A 247 24.20 27.83 -7.39
CA GLU A 247 24.29 29.24 -7.73
C GLU A 247 25.76 29.53 -8.06
N GLY A 248 26.00 29.94 -9.30
CA GLY A 248 27.31 30.35 -9.79
C GLY A 248 27.82 31.55 -8.98
N GLY A 249 28.52 31.26 -7.89
CA GLY A 249 29.29 32.21 -7.11
C GLY A 249 30.34 32.87 -8.00
N GLY A 250 30.34 34.20 -7.98
CA GLY A 250 31.04 35.05 -8.93
C GLY A 250 32.56 34.87 -8.93
N ASN A 251 33.13 35.06 -10.11
CA ASN A 251 34.56 35.23 -10.27
C ASN A 251 34.84 36.71 -10.49
N SER A 252 35.27 37.38 -9.42
CA SER A 252 35.84 38.71 -9.47
C SER A 252 37.37 38.60 -9.63
N GLN A 253 37.89 39.56 -10.39
CA GLN A 253 39.29 39.99 -10.48
C GLN A 253 40.26 39.20 -11.37
N GLN A 254 40.61 39.82 -12.50
CA GLN A 254 41.99 40.09 -12.86
C GLN A 254 42.06 41.36 -13.73
N GLU A 255 42.54 42.46 -13.15
CA GLU A 255 43.09 43.59 -13.90
C GLU A 255 44.44 43.19 -14.52
N PRO A 256 44.83 43.84 -15.63
CA PRO A 256 46.18 44.40 -15.63
C PRO A 256 46.25 45.83 -16.19
N VAL A 257 46.90 46.68 -15.38
CA VAL A 257 48.00 47.60 -15.67
C VAL A 257 47.91 48.53 -16.91
N VAL A 258 47.94 49.81 -16.57
CA VAL A 258 48.08 51.05 -17.36
C VAL A 258 49.28 51.06 -18.32
N GLY A 259 49.07 51.65 -19.50
CA GLY A 259 50.12 52.23 -20.35
C GLY A 259 49.54 53.35 -21.21
N ASP A 260 49.86 54.61 -20.86
CA ASP A 260 49.62 55.80 -21.68
C ASP A 260 50.47 55.76 -22.96
N GLU A 261 49.90 56.19 -24.09
CA GLU A 261 50.43 57.22 -25.00
C GLU A 261 49.54 57.34 -26.27
N GLU A 262 48.92 58.51 -26.45
CA GLU A 262 48.50 59.10 -27.73
C GLU A 262 49.75 59.56 -28.55
N PRO A 263 49.68 60.07 -29.82
CA PRO A 263 48.53 60.51 -30.62
C PRO A 263 48.58 60.18 -32.15
N ALA A 264 47.58 60.71 -32.88
CA ALA A 264 47.65 61.32 -34.22
C ALA A 264 46.98 60.62 -35.43
N LEU A 265 45.88 61.25 -35.88
CA LEU A 265 45.56 61.69 -37.25
C LEU A 265 45.91 60.78 -38.45
N HIS A 266 44.87 60.26 -39.11
CA HIS A 266 44.52 60.63 -40.49
C HIS A 266 43.11 60.17 -40.88
#